data_AF-A0A7V9R807-F1
#
_entry.id   AF-A0A7V9R807-F1
#
_cell.length_a   1.000
_cell.length_b   1.000
_cell.length_c   1.000
_cell.angle_alpha   90.00
_cell.angle_beta   90.00
_cell.angle_gamma   90.00
#
_symmetry.space_group_name_H-M   'P 1'
#
loop_
_entity.id
_entity.type
_entity.pdbx_description
1 polymer ?
#
loop_
_entity_poly.entity_id
_entity_poly.type
_entity_poly.pdbx_seq_one_letter_code
_entity_poly.pdbx_strand_id
1 'polypeptide(L)'
;MPTQTNPEASDEGVTQDAGKRLTMVRGTCPRCGRPVPARATGRPATWCSQVCRRSAYEERRAAANGAVAVQVVDRVNTVEHDLTECMRRIAASSAACRRVLHALTQLARDGALASDPKWDSTVTALRGLNDAMYAPTRTQLRRW
;
A
#
# COMPACT_ATOMS: atom_id res chain seq x y z
N MET A 1 44.43 3.58 4.51
CA MET A 1 44.89 3.38 3.13
C MET A 1 44.01 2.33 2.48
N PRO A 2 43.42 2.61 1.31
CA PRO A 2 43.51 1.65 0.24
C PRO A 2 44.07 2.31 -1.02
N THR A 3 45.01 1.58 -1.62
CA THR A 3 45.79 1.95 -2.78
C THR A 3 44.96 1.75 -4.05
N GLN A 4 45.17 2.66 -4.99
CA GLN A 4 44.70 2.66 -6.37
C GLN A 4 45.21 1.43 -7.14
N THR A 5 44.46 0.95 -8.14
CA THR A 5 44.85 0.92 -9.58
C THR A 5 43.79 0.21 -10.45
N ASN A 6 43.15 0.97 -11.36
CA ASN A 6 42.76 0.56 -12.73
C ASN A 6 44.05 0.52 -13.60
N PRO A 7 44.12 0.04 -14.89
CA PRO A 7 43.13 0.04 -16.00
C PRO A 7 43.16 -1.29 -16.84
N GLU A 8 42.46 -1.56 -17.96
CA GLU A 8 42.56 -1.02 -19.33
C GLU A 8 41.48 -1.62 -20.27
N ALA A 9 41.02 -0.77 -21.21
CA ALA A 9 40.70 -1.00 -22.65
C ALA A 9 39.68 -2.10 -23.05
N SER A 10 38.76 -1.93 -24.02
CA SER A 10 38.66 -1.07 -25.20
C SER A 10 37.15 -1.01 -25.58
N ASP A 11 36.58 0.16 -25.86
CA ASP A 11 36.44 0.80 -27.19
C ASP A 11 35.33 0.16 -28.04
N GLU A 12 34.24 0.90 -28.29
CA GLU A 12 33.56 1.02 -29.60
C GLU A 12 32.61 2.24 -29.59
N GLY A 13 33.14 3.37 -30.06
CA GLY A 13 32.52 4.28 -31.04
C GLY A 13 31.11 4.83 -30.82
N VAL A 14 31.01 6.09 -30.39
CA VAL A 14 29.96 6.99 -30.89
C VAL A 14 30.61 8.24 -31.47
N THR A 15 30.57 8.29 -32.80
CA THR A 15 30.92 9.45 -33.62
C THR A 15 30.06 10.65 -33.24
N GLN A 16 30.69 11.66 -32.65
CA GLN A 16 30.13 13.00 -32.54
C GLN A 16 30.67 13.80 -33.71
N ASP A 17 29.81 14.06 -34.69
CA ASP A 17 30.08 15.10 -35.68
C ASP A 17 28.83 15.92 -36.01
N ALA A 18 29.12 17.19 -36.28
CA ALA A 18 28.36 18.15 -37.05
C ALA A 18 27.13 18.82 -36.42
N GLY A 19 27.38 20.04 -35.92
CA GLY A 19 26.51 21.18 -36.28
C GLY A 19 25.47 21.58 -35.25
N LYS A 20 25.90 22.09 -34.09
CA LYS A 20 25.01 22.76 -33.14
C LYS A 20 24.56 24.12 -33.68
N ARG A 21 23.58 24.12 -34.60
CA ARG A 21 22.72 25.30 -34.83
C ARG A 21 22.03 25.61 -33.51
N LEU A 22 22.27 26.80 -32.95
CA LEU A 22 21.51 27.37 -31.85
C LEU A 22 20.02 27.46 -32.26
N THR A 23 19.30 26.36 -32.07
CA THR A 23 17.85 26.33 -32.17
C THR A 23 17.34 27.02 -30.92
N MET A 24 16.77 28.21 -31.06
CA MET A 24 16.04 28.86 -29.98
C MET A 24 15.09 27.82 -29.37
N VAL A 25 15.05 27.72 -28.05
CA VAL A 25 14.19 26.76 -27.34
C VAL A 25 12.94 27.51 -26.89
N ARG A 26 11.76 27.05 -27.29
CA ARG A 26 10.48 27.70 -26.92
C ARG A 26 9.82 27.09 -25.68
N GLY A 27 10.39 26.01 -25.14
CA GLY A 27 9.87 25.31 -23.96
C GLY A 27 10.27 23.85 -23.96
N THR A 28 9.66 23.08 -23.06
CA THR A 28 9.99 21.68 -22.80
C THR A 28 8.92 20.75 -23.33
N CYS A 29 9.33 19.63 -23.94
CA CYS A 29 8.41 18.60 -24.43
C CYS A 29 7.66 17.96 -23.27
N PRO A 30 6.31 17.94 -23.26
CA PRO A 30 5.52 17.46 -22.13
C PRO A 30 5.62 15.94 -21.88
N ARG A 31 6.22 15.17 -22.79
CA ARG A 31 6.40 13.71 -22.63
C ARG A 31 7.81 13.30 -22.24
N CYS A 32 8.84 13.89 -22.83
CA CYS A 32 10.23 13.46 -22.64
C CYS A 32 11.16 14.50 -22.01
N GLY A 33 10.67 15.71 -21.72
CA GLY A 33 11.49 16.75 -21.07
C GLY A 33 12.54 17.42 -21.97
N ARG A 34 12.62 17.08 -23.26
CA ARG A 34 13.60 17.67 -24.20
C ARG A 34 13.17 19.07 -24.68
N PRO A 35 14.12 19.97 -24.99
CA PRO A 35 13.81 21.29 -25.52
C PRO A 35 13.07 21.20 -26.87
N VAL A 36 12.04 22.01 -27.04
CA VAL A 36 11.26 22.10 -28.27
C VAL A 36 11.89 23.15 -29.19
N PRO A 37 12.26 22.80 -30.43
CA PRO A 37 12.90 23.73 -31.35
C PRO A 37 11.92 24.85 -31.73
N ALA A 38 12.36 26.10 -31.55
CA ALA A 38 11.66 27.27 -32.04
C ALA A 38 11.65 27.24 -33.56
N ARG A 39 10.46 27.38 -34.13
CA ARG A 39 10.31 27.73 -35.55
C ARG A 39 10.37 29.26 -35.69
N ALA A 40 11.05 29.72 -36.74
CA ALA A 40 11.17 31.14 -37.08
C ALA A 40 9.85 31.70 -37.63
N THR A 41 9.04 30.87 -38.27
CA THR A 41 7.75 31.23 -38.86
C THR A 41 6.69 30.16 -38.56
N GLY A 42 5.43 30.59 -38.44
CA GLY A 42 4.26 29.72 -38.25
C GLY A 42 3.91 29.40 -36.79
N ARG A 43 2.96 28.47 -36.61
CA ARG A 43 2.45 28.04 -35.29
C ARG A 43 3.57 27.42 -34.44
N PRO A 44 3.74 27.83 -33.17
CA PRO A 44 4.71 27.22 -32.27
C PRO A 44 4.50 25.71 -32.16
N ALA A 45 5.61 24.95 -32.21
CA ALA A 45 5.58 23.52 -31.97
C ALA A 45 5.47 23.23 -30.47
N THR A 46 4.64 22.27 -30.08
CA THR A 46 4.48 21.81 -28.69
C THR A 46 5.37 20.59 -28.37
N TRP A 47 5.80 19.86 -29.40
CA TRP A 47 6.52 18.60 -29.27
C TRP A 47 7.93 18.73 -29.85
N CYS A 48 8.93 18.12 -29.20
CA CYS A 48 10.31 18.15 -29.70
C CYS A 48 10.49 17.34 -31.01
N SER A 49 9.62 16.37 -31.29
CA SER A 49 9.65 15.56 -32.51
C SER A 49 8.27 14.95 -32.84
N GLN A 50 8.10 14.51 -34.08
CA GLN A 50 6.90 13.76 -34.52
C GLN A 50 6.72 12.44 -33.75
N VAL A 51 7.82 11.81 -33.33
CA VAL A 51 7.80 10.59 -32.52
C VAL A 51 7.15 10.87 -31.16
N CYS A 52 7.60 11.90 -30.43
CA CYS A 52 6.99 12.24 -29.14
C CYS A 52 5.52 12.65 -29.26
N ARG A 53 5.13 13.32 -30.35
CA ARG A 53 3.73 13.63 -30.64
C ARG A 53 2.89 12.37 -30.84
N ARG A 54 3.41 11.39 -31.60
CA ARG A 54 2.72 10.14 -31.90
C ARG A 54 2.59 9.27 -30.64
N SER A 55 3.68 9.09 -29.89
CA SER A 55 3.65 8.31 -28.64
C SER A 55 2.70 8.91 -27.61
N ALA A 56 2.67 10.23 -27.43
CA ALA A 56 1.72 10.87 -26.51
C ALA A 56 0.26 10.78 -26.98
N TYR A 57 0.02 10.62 -28.28
CA TYR A 57 -1.31 10.30 -28.80
C TYR A 57 -1.66 8.83 -28.55
N GLU A 58 -0.73 7.92 -28.77
CA GLU A 58 -0.88 6.49 -28.52
C GLU A 58 -1.10 6.18 -27.04
N GLU A 59 -0.34 6.81 -26.13
CA GLU A 59 -0.51 6.70 -24.67
C GLU A 59 -1.93 7.16 -24.25
N ARG A 60 -2.42 8.29 -24.78
CA ARG A 60 -3.78 8.77 -24.52
C ARG A 60 -4.85 7.86 -25.13
N ARG A 61 -4.62 7.34 -26.32
CA ARG A 61 -5.53 6.39 -26.99
C ARG A 61 -5.57 5.06 -26.25
N ALA A 62 -4.44 4.57 -25.77
CA ALA A 62 -4.34 3.35 -24.96
C ALA A 62 -5.08 3.52 -23.62
N ALA A 63 -4.92 4.67 -22.96
CA ALA A 63 -5.67 5.00 -21.75
C ALA A 63 -7.18 5.10 -22.01
N ALA A 64 -7.61 5.76 -23.10
CA ALA A 64 -9.02 5.88 -23.47
C ALA A 64 -9.67 4.54 -23.86
N ASN A 65 -8.90 3.64 -24.49
CA ASN A 65 -9.36 2.30 -24.88
C ASN A 65 -9.23 1.26 -23.75
N GLY A 66 -8.86 1.67 -22.52
CA GLY A 66 -8.73 0.78 -21.36
C GLY A 66 -7.55 -0.20 -21.43
N ALA A 67 -6.61 0.00 -22.36
CA ALA A 67 -5.44 -0.86 -22.53
C ALA A 67 -4.32 -0.59 -21.50
N VAL A 68 -4.48 0.44 -20.67
CA VAL A 68 -3.65 0.67 -19.48
C VAL A 68 -4.42 0.18 -18.27
N ALA A 69 -4.25 -1.09 -17.92
CA ALA A 69 -4.83 -1.67 -16.72
C ALA A 69 -4.09 -1.12 -15.48
N VAL A 70 -4.64 -0.09 -14.84
CA VAL A 70 -4.23 0.33 -13.50
C VAL A 70 -4.81 -0.68 -12.50
N GLN A 71 -4.01 -1.64 -12.08
CA GLN A 71 -4.40 -2.56 -11.01
C GLN A 71 -4.22 -1.85 -9.66
N VAL A 72 -5.32 -1.47 -9.03
CA VAL A 72 -5.31 -1.03 -7.63
C VAL A 72 -5.12 -2.27 -6.76
N VAL A 73 -3.92 -2.44 -6.21
CA VAL A 73 -3.62 -3.49 -5.24
C VAL A 73 -3.68 -2.87 -3.85
N ASP A 74 -4.73 -3.20 -3.11
CA ASP A 74 -4.79 -2.90 -1.67
C ASP A 74 -3.70 -3.69 -0.96
N ARG A 75 -2.64 -2.99 -0.55
CA ARG A 75 -1.61 -3.58 0.30
C ARG A 75 -2.08 -3.50 1.74
N VAL A 76 -2.45 -4.65 2.30
CA VAL A 76 -2.65 -4.79 3.74
C VAL A 76 -1.30 -4.50 4.42
N ASN A 77 -1.22 -3.37 5.13
CA ASN A 77 -0.07 -3.06 5.95
C ASN A 77 -0.24 -3.76 7.30
N THR A 78 0.50 -4.84 7.51
CA THR A 78 0.55 -5.54 8.80
C THR A 78 1.45 -4.75 9.73
N VAL A 79 0.84 -3.93 10.59
CA VAL A 79 1.56 -3.25 11.66
C VAL A 79 1.59 -4.20 12.86
N GLU A 80 2.80 -4.57 13.30
CA GLU A 80 2.98 -5.30 14.55
C GLU A 80 2.48 -4.42 15.71
N HIS A 81 1.50 -4.94 16.45
CA HIS A 81 0.93 -4.28 17.62
C HIS A 81 1.21 -5.13 18.85
N ASP A 82 1.58 -4.50 19.96
CA ASP A 82 1.67 -5.18 21.24
C ASP A 82 0.33 -5.85 21.60
N LEU A 83 0.41 -6.94 22.36
CA LEU A 83 -0.75 -7.73 22.78
C LEU A 83 -1.81 -6.87 23.49
N THR A 84 -1.38 -5.89 24.30
CA THR A 84 -2.28 -4.98 25.03
C THR A 84 -3.13 -4.15 24.08
N GLU A 85 -2.52 -3.61 23.01
CA GLU A 85 -3.20 -2.81 22.01
C GLU A 85 -4.16 -3.67 21.16
N CYS A 86 -3.76 -4.89 20.82
CA CYS A 86 -4.63 -5.86 20.15
C CYS A 86 -5.89 -6.14 20.99
N MET A 87 -5.72 -6.42 22.29
CA MET A 87 -6.84 -6.66 23.20
C MET A 87 -7.77 -5.45 23.32
N ARG A 88 -7.22 -4.24 23.40
CA ARG A 88 -8.01 -2.99 23.44
C ARG A 88 -8.86 -2.82 22.17
N ARG A 89 -8.29 -3.10 21.00
CA ARG A 89 -9.02 -3.04 19.72
C ARG A 89 -10.11 -4.09 19.61
N ILE A 90 -9.85 -5.31 20.09
CA ILE A 90 -10.87 -6.37 20.17
C ILE A 90 -12.02 -5.91 21.06
N ALA A 91 -11.73 -5.42 22.26
CA ALA A 91 -12.74 -4.96 23.21
C ALA A 91 -13.57 -3.78 22.69
N ALA A 92 -12.99 -2.93 21.84
CA ALA A 92 -13.71 -1.82 21.19
C ALA A 92 -14.63 -2.27 20.03
N SER A 93 -14.54 -3.52 19.59
CA SER A 93 -15.28 -4.04 18.43
C SER A 93 -16.19 -5.21 18.81
N SER A 94 -17.51 -4.97 18.80
CA SER A 94 -18.51 -6.01 19.11
C SER A 94 -18.43 -7.22 18.17
N ALA A 95 -18.08 -7.00 16.89
CA ALA A 95 -17.87 -8.08 15.93
C ALA A 95 -16.64 -8.93 16.26
N ALA A 96 -15.55 -8.32 16.72
CA ALA A 96 -14.35 -9.04 17.13
C ALA A 96 -14.61 -9.85 18.41
N CYS A 97 -15.25 -9.25 19.43
CA CYS A 97 -15.66 -9.96 20.64
C CYS A 97 -16.55 -11.17 20.32
N ARG A 98 -17.54 -11.02 19.43
CA ARG A 98 -18.39 -12.13 19.00
C ARG A 98 -17.60 -13.27 18.34
N ARG A 99 -16.63 -12.95 17.47
CA ARG A 99 -15.78 -13.96 16.82
C ARG A 99 -14.94 -14.72 17.84
N VAL A 100 -14.38 -14.03 18.84
CA VAL A 100 -13.63 -14.66 19.94
C VAL A 100 -14.53 -15.62 20.74
N LEU A 101 -15.75 -15.19 21.10
CA LEU A 101 -16.71 -16.04 21.81
C LEU A 101 -17.10 -17.27 20.98
N HIS A 102 -17.29 -17.13 19.66
CA HIS A 102 -17.54 -18.28 18.79
C HIS A 102 -16.36 -19.25 18.76
N ALA A 103 -15.12 -18.75 18.66
CA ALA A 103 -13.93 -19.59 18.68
C ALA A 103 -13.80 -20.36 20.01
N LEU A 104 -14.03 -19.70 21.14
CA LEU A 104 -14.05 -20.34 22.46
C LEU A 104 -15.16 -21.39 22.58
N THR A 105 -16.35 -21.10 22.04
CA THR A 105 -17.46 -22.06 21.99
C THR A 105 -17.10 -23.29 21.17
N GLN A 106 -16.40 -23.10 20.05
CA GLN A 106 -15.96 -24.21 19.21
C GLN A 106 -14.91 -25.07 19.93
N LEU A 107 -13.92 -24.45 20.58
CA LEU A 107 -12.95 -25.16 21.42
C LEU A 107 -13.60 -25.96 22.56
N ALA A 108 -14.70 -25.46 23.13
CA ALA A 108 -15.47 -26.19 24.12
C ALA A 108 -16.19 -27.41 23.52
N ARG A 109 -16.80 -27.26 22.33
CA ARG A 109 -17.45 -28.37 21.61
C ARG A 109 -16.47 -29.45 21.20
N ASP A 110 -15.26 -29.06 20.83
CA ASP A 110 -14.18 -29.96 20.45
C ASP A 110 -13.53 -30.64 21.69
N GLY A 111 -13.99 -30.31 22.91
CA GLY A 111 -13.51 -30.88 24.17
C GLY A 111 -12.16 -30.34 24.66
N ALA A 112 -11.45 -29.57 23.84
CA ALA A 112 -10.13 -29.03 24.15
C ALA A 112 -10.13 -28.07 25.35
N LEU A 113 -11.23 -27.34 25.55
CA LEU A 113 -11.35 -26.40 26.67
C LEU A 113 -11.45 -27.10 28.04
N ALA A 114 -11.92 -28.35 28.07
CA ALA A 114 -12.09 -29.13 29.30
C ALA A 114 -10.93 -30.11 29.56
N SER A 115 -10.19 -30.49 28.52
CA SER A 115 -9.11 -31.48 28.61
C SER A 115 -7.73 -30.87 28.85
N ASP A 116 -7.50 -29.63 28.40
CA ASP A 116 -6.20 -28.98 28.50
C ASP A 116 -6.17 -27.94 29.66
N PRO A 117 -5.34 -28.16 30.70
CA PRO A 117 -5.27 -27.29 31.88
C PRO A 117 -4.90 -25.84 31.59
N LYS A 118 -4.28 -25.54 30.45
CA LYS A 118 -3.92 -24.15 30.12
C LYS A 118 -5.15 -23.24 29.98
N TRP A 119 -6.33 -23.82 29.78
CA TRP A 119 -7.59 -23.09 29.64
C TRP A 119 -8.32 -22.84 30.96
N ASP A 120 -7.82 -23.33 32.11
CA ASP A 120 -8.50 -23.17 33.41
C ASP A 120 -8.77 -21.70 33.77
N SER A 121 -7.81 -20.82 33.50
CA SER A 121 -7.95 -19.37 33.70
C SER A 121 -9.04 -18.77 32.80
N THR A 122 -9.14 -19.26 31.56
CA THR A 122 -10.14 -18.82 30.58
C THR A 122 -11.53 -19.30 30.99
N VAL A 123 -11.66 -20.55 31.45
CA VAL A 123 -12.92 -21.11 31.95
C VAL A 123 -13.39 -20.34 33.19
N THR A 124 -12.47 -20.00 34.10
CA THR A 124 -12.77 -19.18 35.28
C THR A 124 -13.29 -17.80 34.88
N ALA A 125 -12.64 -17.14 33.91
CA ALA A 125 -13.07 -15.85 33.41
C ALA A 125 -14.45 -15.90 32.72
N LEU A 126 -14.74 -16.96 31.96
CA LEU A 126 -16.05 -17.17 31.33
C LEU A 126 -17.17 -17.33 32.36
N ARG A 127 -16.92 -18.07 33.45
CA ARG A 127 -17.88 -18.18 34.57
C ARG A 127 -18.12 -16.82 35.22
N GLY A 128 -17.05 -16.06 35.50
CA GLY A 128 -17.18 -14.71 36.04
C GLY A 128 -17.97 -13.76 35.14
N LEU A 129 -17.78 -13.85 33.81
CA LEU A 129 -18.58 -13.08 32.84
C LEU A 129 -20.06 -13.48 32.89
N ASN A 130 -20.35 -14.78 32.89
CA ASN A 130 -21.70 -15.32 32.97
C ASN A 130 -22.39 -14.85 34.26
N ASP A 131 -21.70 -14.97 35.39
CA ASP A 131 -22.20 -14.53 36.68
C ASP A 131 -22.46 -13.02 36.69
N ALA A 132 -21.57 -12.19 36.09
CA ALA A 132 -21.79 -10.76 36.00
C ALA A 132 -22.99 -10.37 35.11
N MET A 133 -23.28 -11.16 34.05
CA MET A 133 -24.42 -10.93 33.17
C MET A 133 -25.76 -11.27 33.84
N TYR A 134 -25.79 -12.35 34.63
CA TYR A 134 -27.01 -12.85 35.26
C TYR A 134 -27.14 -12.49 36.74
N ALA A 135 -26.11 -11.88 37.35
CA ALA A 135 -26.21 -11.31 38.68
C ALA A 135 -27.33 -10.25 38.68
N PRO A 136 -28.23 -10.26 39.68
CA PRO A 136 -29.21 -9.20 39.82
C PRO A 136 -28.45 -7.87 39.93
N THR A 137 -28.73 -6.98 38.98
CA THR A 137 -28.05 -5.69 38.86
C THR A 137 -28.17 -4.98 40.22
N ARG A 138 -27.04 -4.72 40.89
CA ARG A 138 -26.97 -4.07 42.22
C ARG A 138 -27.74 -2.73 42.28
N THR A 139 -28.10 -2.17 41.15
CA THR A 139 -28.99 -1.00 40.97
C THR A 139 -30.41 -1.23 41.52
N GLN A 140 -30.92 -2.47 41.56
CA GLN A 140 -32.25 -2.77 42.13
C GLN A 140 -32.26 -2.85 43.67
N LEU A 141 -31.10 -2.99 44.32
CA LEU A 141 -31.01 -3.15 45.78
C LEU A 141 -30.80 -1.83 46.54
N ARG A 142 -30.78 -0.68 45.85
CA ARG A 142 -30.64 0.66 46.44
C ARG A 142 -31.87 1.54 46.22
N ARG A 143 -33.06 0.94 46.26
CA ARG A 143 -34.33 1.68 46.17
C ARG A 143 -35.22 1.36 47.38
N TRP A 144 -34.70 1.61 48.58
CA TRP A 144 -35.42 1.73 49.84
C TRP A 144 -34.67 2.70 50.74
#